data_AF-A0A7L1VF14-F1
#
_entry.id   AF-A0A7L1VF14-F1
#
_cell.length_a   1.000
_cell.length_b   1.000
_cell.length_c   1.000
_cell.angle_alpha   90.00
_cell.angle_beta   90.00
_cell.angle_gamma   90.00
#
_symmetry.space_group_name_H-M   'P 1'
#
loop_
_entity.id
_entity.type
_entity.pdbx_description
1 polymer ?
#
loop_
_entity_poly.entity_id
_entity_poly.type
_entity_poly.pdbx_seq_one_letter_code
_entity_poly.pdbx_strand_id
1 'polypeptide(L)'
;GKLRRLSILKVDQNKLIQLTDSIGDCESLTELVLTENQLQSLPKSIGKLKKLNNLNADRNKLTSLPKEVGGCCSLNVFSVRDNRLSRIPSEISQATELHVLDVAGNRQEIFVLTYLPISLTTLKLKALWLSDNQSQPLLTFQTDTDPETGDKILTCVLLPQMPSEPGCQDNLPRCGALESLVNEMSDETWNERAVNRVSAIRFLEDEKDEEENEMRTLLRRATPHPGELKNMKKTVENLRNDMNAAKGLDSNKNEVNNAIDRVTTSV
;
A
#
# COMPACT_ATOMS: atom_id res chain seq x y z
N GLY A 1 -31.83 -1.06 -23.86
CA GLY A 1 -33.13 -0.54 -23.41
C GLY A 1 -34.28 -1.53 -23.55
N LYS A 2 -34.51 -2.17 -24.71
CA LYS A 2 -35.69 -3.03 -24.89
C LYS A 2 -35.68 -4.34 -24.07
N LEU A 3 -34.50 -4.78 -23.63
CA LEU A 3 -34.32 -6.01 -22.85
C LEU A 3 -34.64 -5.79 -21.36
N ARG A 4 -35.89 -5.46 -21.04
CA ARG A 4 -36.32 -5.12 -19.66
C ARG A 4 -36.14 -6.26 -18.64
N ARG A 5 -36.03 -7.51 -19.12
CA ARG A 5 -35.80 -8.72 -18.31
C ARG A 5 -34.33 -9.14 -18.23
N LEU A 6 -33.42 -8.39 -18.85
CA LEU A 6 -32.00 -8.67 -18.78
C LEU A 6 -31.53 -8.53 -17.33
N SER A 7 -31.01 -9.61 -16.76
CA SER A 7 -30.50 -9.63 -15.38
C SER A 7 -29.00 -9.41 -15.34
N ILE A 8 -28.27 -9.98 -16.30
CA ILE A 8 -26.81 -9.97 -16.32
C ILE A 8 -26.37 -9.52 -17.70
N LEU A 9 -25.48 -8.53 -17.76
CA LEU A 9 -24.81 -8.11 -18.98
C LEU A 9 -23.30 -8.11 -18.75
N LYS A 10 -22.60 -8.97 -19.49
CA LYS A 10 -21.15 -9.07 -19.50
C LYS A 10 -20.65 -8.76 -20.89
N VAL A 11 -19.84 -7.72 -21.02
CA VAL A 11 -19.27 -7.26 -22.29
C VAL A 11 -17.78 -6.95 -22.12
N ASP A 12 -17.13 -7.79 -21.33
CA ASP A 12 -15.71 -7.68 -20.98
C ASP A 12 -14.82 -7.84 -22.21
N GLN A 13 -13.63 -7.23 -22.19
CA GLN A 13 -12.60 -7.39 -23.22
C GLN A 13 -13.07 -6.99 -24.63
N ASN A 14 -13.82 -5.90 -24.70
CA ASN A 14 -14.28 -5.32 -25.95
C ASN A 14 -13.60 -3.98 -26.22
N LYS A 15 -14.02 -3.29 -27.28
CA LYS A 15 -13.54 -1.94 -27.64
C LYS A 15 -14.64 -0.89 -27.45
N LEU A 16 -15.51 -1.07 -26.46
CA LEU A 16 -16.60 -0.13 -26.21
C LEU A 16 -16.02 1.21 -25.75
N ILE A 17 -16.30 2.26 -26.50
CA ILE A 17 -15.88 3.64 -26.18
C ILE A 17 -16.95 4.35 -25.33
N GLN A 18 -18.20 3.93 -25.48
CA GLN A 18 -19.35 4.50 -24.78
C GLN A 18 -20.35 3.41 -24.40
N LEU A 19 -20.99 3.60 -23.25
CA LEU A 19 -22.18 2.86 -22.85
C LEU A 19 -23.38 3.80 -23.04
N THR A 20 -24.31 3.43 -23.91
CA THR A 20 -25.45 4.28 -24.27
C THR A 20 -26.43 4.46 -23.10
N ASP A 21 -27.17 5.57 -23.09
CA ASP A 21 -28.18 5.84 -22.06
C ASP A 21 -29.30 4.79 -21.97
N SER A 22 -29.53 4.02 -23.03
CA SER A 22 -30.51 2.94 -23.05
C SER A 22 -30.18 1.80 -22.08
N ILE A 23 -28.99 1.78 -21.44
CA ILE A 23 -28.70 0.81 -20.39
C ILE A 23 -29.64 0.99 -19.18
N GLY A 24 -30.00 2.24 -18.86
CA GLY A 24 -30.86 2.55 -17.70
C GLY A 24 -32.29 2.04 -17.82
N ASP A 25 -32.75 1.64 -19.01
CA ASP A 25 -34.07 1.04 -19.20
C ASP A 25 -34.07 -0.49 -18.98
N CYS A 26 -32.90 -1.09 -18.73
CA CYS A 26 -32.79 -2.50 -18.33
C CYS A 26 -33.10 -2.66 -16.83
N GLU A 27 -34.34 -2.38 -16.44
CA GLU A 27 -34.81 -2.30 -15.03
C GLU A 27 -34.56 -3.56 -14.18
N SER A 28 -34.39 -4.72 -14.81
CA SER A 28 -34.09 -5.99 -14.12
C SER A 28 -32.59 -6.28 -13.94
N LEU A 29 -31.71 -5.39 -14.40
CA LEU A 29 -30.27 -5.66 -14.40
C LEU A 29 -29.73 -5.67 -12.96
N THR A 30 -29.09 -6.77 -12.60
CA THR A 30 -28.47 -7.03 -11.30
C THR A 30 -26.95 -7.06 -11.38
N GLU A 31 -26.39 -7.41 -12.54
CA GLU A 31 -24.94 -7.47 -12.74
C GLU A 31 -24.57 -6.85 -14.10
N LEU A 32 -23.63 -5.90 -14.06
CA LEU A 32 -23.07 -5.24 -15.23
C LEU A 32 -21.55 -5.30 -15.16
N VAL A 33 -20.95 -6.01 -16.11
CA VAL A 33 -19.48 -6.20 -16.19
C VAL A 33 -19.00 -5.61 -17.53
N LEU A 34 -18.13 -4.60 -17.40
CA LEU A 34 -17.62 -3.75 -18.48
C LEU A 34 -16.09 -3.77 -18.51
N THR A 35 -15.47 -4.77 -17.89
CA THR A 35 -14.03 -4.82 -17.65
C THR A 35 -13.25 -4.79 -18.96
N GLU A 36 -12.10 -4.13 -19.00
CA GLU A 36 -11.22 -4.08 -20.18
C GLU A 36 -11.94 -3.57 -21.45
N ASN A 37 -12.45 -2.34 -21.35
CA ASN A 37 -13.03 -1.59 -22.47
C ASN A 37 -12.33 -0.22 -22.60
N GLN A 38 -12.91 0.71 -23.35
CA GLN A 38 -12.36 2.05 -23.58
C GLN A 38 -13.34 3.15 -23.16
N LEU A 39 -14.20 2.88 -22.17
CA LEU A 39 -15.21 3.81 -21.71
C LEU A 39 -14.56 5.03 -21.08
N GLN A 40 -14.97 6.23 -21.51
CA GLN A 40 -14.51 7.50 -20.94
C GLN A 40 -15.43 8.03 -19.82
N SER A 41 -16.69 7.60 -19.83
CA SER A 41 -17.68 7.93 -18.81
C SER A 41 -18.74 6.83 -18.71
N LEU A 42 -19.43 6.79 -17.57
CA LEU A 42 -20.67 6.05 -17.42
C LEU A 42 -21.85 6.98 -17.72
N PRO A 43 -22.93 6.50 -18.37
CA PRO A 43 -24.10 7.31 -18.65
C PRO A 43 -24.87 7.63 -17.35
N LYS A 44 -25.48 8.82 -17.28
CA LYS A 44 -26.30 9.26 -16.12
C LYS A 44 -27.46 8.30 -15.83
N SER A 45 -27.99 7.68 -16.88
CA SER A 45 -29.05 6.68 -16.79
C SER A 45 -28.69 5.44 -15.96
N ILE A 46 -27.41 5.21 -15.63
CA ILE A 46 -27.00 4.13 -14.71
C ILE A 46 -27.75 4.20 -13.38
N GLY A 47 -28.03 5.42 -12.87
CA GLY A 47 -28.78 5.63 -11.62
C GLY A 47 -30.23 5.17 -11.63
N LYS A 48 -30.77 4.79 -12.80
CA LYS A 48 -32.10 4.19 -12.93
C LYS A 48 -32.10 2.70 -12.57
N LEU A 49 -30.94 2.04 -12.56
CA LEU A 49 -30.81 0.61 -12.32
C LEU A 49 -30.92 0.28 -10.83
N LYS A 50 -32.13 0.36 -10.29
CA LYS A 50 -32.39 0.18 -8.85
C LYS A 50 -32.05 -1.21 -8.32
N LYS A 51 -32.04 -2.23 -9.19
CA LYS A 51 -31.71 -3.62 -8.84
C LYS A 51 -30.24 -3.98 -9.07
N LEU A 52 -29.43 -3.06 -9.61
CA LEU A 52 -28.03 -3.33 -9.89
C LEU A 52 -27.30 -3.58 -8.58
N ASN A 53 -26.73 -4.77 -8.45
CA ASN A 53 -26.03 -5.23 -7.26
C ASN A 53 -24.53 -5.22 -7.46
N ASN A 54 -24.06 -5.57 -8.66
CA ASN A 54 -22.64 -5.59 -9.00
C ASN A 54 -22.39 -4.77 -10.27
N LEU A 55 -21.52 -3.77 -10.15
CA LEU A 55 -21.02 -2.98 -11.26
C LEU A 55 -19.50 -3.08 -11.30
N ASN A 56 -18.96 -3.69 -12.35
CA ASN A 56 -17.53 -3.68 -12.62
C ASN A 56 -17.27 -2.90 -13.91
N ALA A 57 -16.47 -1.83 -13.81
CA ALA A 57 -15.98 -1.04 -14.94
C ALA A 57 -14.46 -0.87 -14.89
N ASP A 58 -13.75 -1.90 -14.43
CA ASP A 58 -12.31 -1.92 -14.29
C ASP A 58 -11.61 -1.77 -15.64
N ARG A 59 -10.38 -1.24 -15.62
CA ARG A 59 -9.49 -1.15 -16.79
C ARG A 59 -10.18 -0.47 -17.97
N ASN A 60 -10.78 0.68 -17.69
CA ASN A 60 -11.37 1.58 -18.68
C ASN A 60 -10.59 2.91 -18.70
N LYS A 61 -11.17 3.95 -19.29
CA LYS A 61 -10.59 5.30 -19.35
C LYS A 61 -11.49 6.32 -18.63
N LEU A 62 -12.23 5.88 -17.61
CA LEU A 62 -13.19 6.73 -16.89
C LEU A 62 -12.45 7.88 -16.21
N THR A 63 -12.79 9.12 -16.58
CA THR A 63 -12.20 10.33 -15.98
C THR A 63 -13.01 10.87 -14.81
N SER A 64 -14.30 10.53 -14.77
CA SER A 64 -15.22 10.88 -13.70
C SER A 64 -16.34 9.86 -13.62
N LEU A 65 -17.00 9.83 -12.46
CA LEU A 65 -18.23 9.07 -12.26
C LEU A 65 -19.43 10.02 -12.26
N PRO A 66 -20.56 9.65 -12.89
CA PRO A 66 -21.78 10.44 -12.80
C PRO A 66 -22.32 10.39 -11.36
N LYS A 67 -22.82 11.52 -10.85
CA LYS A 67 -23.46 11.59 -9.53
C LYS A 67 -24.63 10.61 -9.38
N GLU A 68 -25.27 10.29 -10.50
CA GLU A 68 -26.38 9.37 -10.59
C GLU A 68 -26.02 7.93 -10.19
N VAL A 69 -24.73 7.56 -10.05
CA VAL A 69 -24.33 6.28 -9.43
C VAL A 69 -24.97 6.10 -8.05
N GLY A 70 -25.14 7.19 -7.29
CA GLY A 70 -25.86 7.19 -6.01
C GLY A 70 -27.31 6.70 -6.10
N GLY A 71 -27.91 6.74 -7.28
CA GLY A 71 -29.25 6.21 -7.54
C GLY A 71 -29.33 4.68 -7.56
N CYS A 72 -28.21 3.96 -7.62
CA CYS A 72 -28.19 2.49 -7.62
C CYS A 72 -28.36 1.96 -6.19
N CYS A 73 -29.58 2.07 -5.63
CA CYS A 73 -29.84 1.82 -4.21
C CYS A 73 -29.50 0.39 -3.73
N SER A 74 -29.49 -0.61 -4.62
CA SER A 74 -29.11 -2.00 -4.30
C SER A 74 -27.67 -2.36 -4.63
N LEU A 75 -26.85 -1.39 -5.04
CA LEU A 75 -25.46 -1.61 -5.44
C LEU A 75 -24.64 -2.03 -4.24
N ASN A 76 -24.08 -3.24 -4.29
CA ASN A 76 -23.32 -3.85 -3.20
C ASN A 76 -21.82 -3.82 -3.44
N VAL A 77 -21.43 -4.11 -4.69
CA VAL A 77 -20.05 -4.13 -5.15
C VAL A 77 -19.91 -3.17 -6.32
N PHE A 78 -18.98 -2.22 -6.18
CA PHE A 78 -18.64 -1.30 -7.25
C PHE A 78 -17.13 -1.26 -7.43
N SER A 79 -16.66 -1.61 -8.63
CA SER A 79 -15.25 -1.62 -8.98
C SER A 79 -15.01 -0.76 -10.22
N VAL A 80 -14.08 0.18 -10.09
CA VAL A 80 -13.61 1.11 -11.13
C VAL A 80 -12.09 1.19 -11.08
N ARG A 81 -11.47 0.04 -10.85
CA ARG A 81 -10.04 -0.13 -10.74
C ARG A 81 -9.34 0.23 -12.05
N ASP A 82 -8.10 0.70 -11.99
CA ASP A 82 -7.24 0.97 -13.16
C ASP A 82 -7.94 1.90 -14.19
N ASN A 83 -8.53 2.99 -13.69
CA ASN A 83 -9.16 4.05 -14.49
C ASN A 83 -8.37 5.38 -14.39
N ARG A 84 -9.01 6.51 -14.70
CA ARG A 84 -8.43 7.87 -14.71
C ARG A 84 -9.21 8.82 -13.82
N LEU A 85 -9.77 8.31 -12.71
CA LEU A 85 -10.61 9.12 -11.83
C LEU A 85 -9.77 10.09 -11.01
N SER A 86 -10.07 11.38 -11.09
CA SER A 86 -9.47 12.39 -10.21
C SER A 86 -10.25 12.61 -8.91
N ARG A 87 -11.54 12.24 -8.90
CA ARG A 87 -12.43 12.37 -7.74
C ARG A 87 -13.54 11.33 -7.75
N ILE A 88 -14.04 11.00 -6.56
CA ILE A 88 -15.27 10.23 -6.37
C ILE A 88 -16.40 11.19 -6.00
N PRO A 89 -17.57 11.14 -6.68
CA PRO A 89 -18.71 12.01 -6.37
C PRO A 89 -19.26 11.72 -4.97
N SER A 90 -19.66 12.76 -4.25
CA SER A 90 -20.18 12.62 -2.88
C SER A 90 -21.51 11.85 -2.85
N GLU A 91 -22.26 11.87 -3.94
CA GLU A 91 -23.53 11.16 -4.12
C GLU A 91 -23.39 9.64 -4.12
N ILE A 92 -22.18 9.08 -4.24
CA ILE A 92 -21.96 7.64 -4.06
C ILE A 92 -22.48 7.13 -2.70
N SER A 93 -22.52 8.02 -1.70
CA SER A 93 -23.13 7.77 -0.38
C SER A 93 -24.62 7.44 -0.41
N GLN A 94 -25.33 7.78 -1.49
CA GLN A 94 -26.75 7.46 -1.68
C GLN A 94 -26.97 6.00 -2.09
N ALA A 95 -25.92 5.30 -2.55
CA ALA A 95 -25.95 3.85 -2.74
C ALA A 95 -25.82 3.17 -1.36
N THR A 96 -26.90 3.20 -0.58
CA THR A 96 -26.91 2.83 0.85
C THR A 96 -26.49 1.38 1.12
N GLU A 97 -26.64 0.50 0.14
CA GLU A 97 -26.25 -0.91 0.20
C GLU A 97 -24.82 -1.18 -0.27
N LEU A 98 -24.03 -0.13 -0.56
CA LEU A 98 -22.66 -0.28 -1.01
C LEU A 98 -21.77 -0.75 0.13
N HIS A 99 -21.18 -1.93 -0.04
CA HIS A 99 -20.32 -2.56 0.96
C HIS A 99 -18.87 -2.71 0.48
N VAL A 100 -18.65 -2.80 -0.83
CA VAL A 100 -17.32 -2.95 -1.42
C VAL A 100 -17.15 -1.89 -2.51
N LEU A 101 -16.16 -1.02 -2.32
CA LEU A 101 -15.75 -0.04 -3.31
C LEU A 101 -14.26 -0.26 -3.64
N ASP A 102 -13.95 -0.47 -4.91
CA ASP A 102 -12.58 -0.56 -5.39
C ASP A 102 -12.31 0.57 -6.39
N VAL A 103 -11.39 1.45 -6.01
CA VAL A 103 -10.92 2.59 -6.81
C VAL A 103 -9.40 2.56 -6.92
N ALA A 104 -8.77 1.40 -6.73
CA ALA A 104 -7.32 1.25 -6.85
C ALA A 104 -6.84 1.51 -8.28
N GLY A 105 -5.61 2.00 -8.43
CA GLY A 105 -4.98 2.20 -9.74
C GLY A 105 -5.50 3.40 -10.53
N ASN A 106 -6.17 4.37 -9.90
CA ASN A 106 -6.56 5.65 -10.50
C ASN A 106 -5.42 6.67 -10.41
N ARG A 107 -4.30 6.34 -11.08
CA ARG A 107 -2.99 7.00 -10.95
C ARG A 107 -2.37 7.41 -12.27
N GLN A 108 -3.10 8.09 -13.14
CA GLN A 108 -2.52 8.54 -14.42
C GLN A 108 -2.01 9.98 -14.32
N GLU A 109 -0.97 10.30 -15.08
CA GLU A 109 -0.20 11.56 -14.99
C GLU A 109 -1.04 12.83 -14.74
N ILE A 110 -2.12 13.03 -15.50
CA ILE A 110 -3.01 14.21 -15.37
C ILE A 110 -4.16 13.97 -14.36
N PHE A 111 -4.51 12.72 -14.10
CA PHE A 111 -5.65 12.33 -13.25
C PHE A 111 -5.18 11.55 -12.02
N VAL A 112 -5.03 12.27 -10.92
CA VAL A 112 -4.59 11.75 -9.63
C VAL A 112 -5.75 11.80 -8.66
N LEU A 113 -6.18 10.65 -8.13
CA LEU A 113 -7.17 10.61 -7.06
C LEU A 113 -6.52 11.07 -5.76
N THR A 114 -6.77 12.33 -5.39
CA THR A 114 -6.10 13.00 -4.25
C THR A 114 -6.76 12.74 -2.91
N TYR A 115 -8.09 12.68 -2.88
CA TYR A 115 -8.86 12.48 -1.66
C TYR A 115 -10.18 11.77 -1.96
N LEU A 116 -10.85 11.33 -0.91
CA LEU A 116 -12.20 10.80 -1.00
C LEU A 116 -13.21 11.74 -0.33
N PRO A 117 -14.48 11.77 -0.77
CA PRO A 117 -15.48 12.63 -0.14
C PRO A 117 -15.83 12.12 1.26
N ILE A 118 -16.02 13.05 2.22
CA ILE A 118 -16.43 12.72 3.60
C ILE A 118 -17.74 11.93 3.68
N SER A 119 -18.59 12.05 2.66
CA SER A 119 -19.86 11.33 2.57
C SER A 119 -19.68 9.81 2.55
N LEU A 120 -18.51 9.27 2.18
CA LEU A 120 -18.23 7.84 2.30
C LEU A 120 -18.32 7.31 3.74
N THR A 121 -18.10 8.16 4.75
CA THR A 121 -18.25 7.77 6.16
C THR A 121 -19.68 7.39 6.54
N THR A 122 -20.67 7.80 5.75
CA THR A 122 -22.08 7.45 5.97
C THR A 122 -22.39 6.02 5.55
N LEU A 123 -21.56 5.43 4.69
CA LEU A 123 -21.73 4.07 4.20
C LEU A 123 -21.11 3.06 5.18
N LYS A 124 -21.75 1.90 5.31
CA LYS A 124 -21.23 0.77 6.10
C LYS A 124 -20.31 -0.11 5.25
N LEU A 125 -19.27 0.49 4.68
CA LEU A 125 -18.31 -0.21 3.84
C LEU A 125 -17.61 -1.32 4.64
N LYS A 126 -17.58 -2.52 4.06
CA LYS A 126 -16.80 -3.66 4.54
C LYS A 126 -15.40 -3.66 3.93
N ALA A 127 -15.28 -3.12 2.71
CA ALA A 127 -14.02 -2.96 2.02
C ALA A 127 -13.99 -1.68 1.17
N LEU A 128 -12.85 -1.00 1.19
CA LEU A 128 -12.50 0.13 0.36
C LEU A 128 -11.04 -0.05 -0.10
N TRP A 129 -10.87 -0.38 -1.37
CA TRP A 129 -9.57 -0.66 -1.96
C TRP A 129 -9.03 0.59 -2.68
N LEU A 130 -7.82 1.00 -2.29
CA LEU A 130 -7.09 2.11 -2.91
C LEU A 130 -5.79 1.64 -3.60
N SER A 131 -5.34 0.41 -3.32
CA SER A 131 -4.13 -0.19 -3.89
C SER A 131 -4.22 -1.71 -3.96
N ASP A 132 -3.51 -2.30 -4.92
CA ASP A 132 -3.47 -3.74 -5.23
C ASP A 132 -2.88 -4.56 -4.09
N ASN A 133 -1.89 -3.98 -3.42
CA ASN A 133 -1.12 -4.62 -2.36
C ASN A 133 -1.58 -4.16 -0.97
N GLN A 134 -2.84 -3.73 -0.85
CA GLN A 134 -3.42 -3.32 0.42
C GLN A 134 -3.67 -4.57 1.29
N SER A 135 -3.14 -4.56 2.53
CA SER A 135 -3.19 -5.73 3.42
C SER A 135 -4.52 -5.90 4.16
N GLN A 136 -5.29 -4.82 4.30
CA GLN A 136 -6.58 -4.81 4.99
C GLN A 136 -7.67 -4.25 4.08
N PRO A 137 -8.89 -4.79 4.11
CA PRO A 137 -9.96 -4.32 3.24
C PRO A 137 -10.44 -2.90 3.59
N LEU A 138 -10.30 -2.44 4.84
CA LEU A 138 -10.72 -1.10 5.27
C LEU A 138 -9.55 -0.38 5.93
N LEU A 139 -9.34 0.88 5.56
CA LEU A 139 -8.27 1.74 6.06
C LEU A 139 -8.80 2.68 7.14
N THR A 140 -7.88 3.15 7.99
CA THR A 140 -8.14 4.29 8.87
C THR A 140 -7.93 5.58 8.09
N PHE A 141 -8.98 6.40 7.98
CA PHE A 141 -8.93 7.70 7.30
C PHE A 141 -8.76 8.84 8.28
N GLN A 142 -8.08 9.89 7.83
CA GLN A 142 -8.04 11.19 8.49
C GLN A 142 -9.07 12.11 7.83
N THR A 143 -9.65 13.02 8.61
CA THR A 143 -10.58 14.03 8.10
C THR A 143 -9.84 15.35 7.99
N ASP A 144 -9.67 15.82 6.76
CA ASP A 144 -9.05 17.11 6.44
C ASP A 144 -10.08 18.05 5.80
N THR A 145 -9.66 19.25 5.46
CA THR A 145 -10.47 20.24 4.73
C THR A 145 -9.80 20.57 3.42
N ASP A 146 -10.54 20.48 2.32
CA ASP A 146 -10.05 20.87 1.00
C ASP A 146 -9.81 22.39 0.97
N PRO A 147 -8.59 22.86 0.67
CA PRO A 147 -8.26 24.29 0.67
C PRO A 147 -9.00 25.09 -0.41
N GLU A 148 -9.43 24.45 -1.50
CA GLU A 148 -10.12 25.16 -2.59
C GLU A 148 -11.62 25.33 -2.31
N THR A 149 -12.27 24.28 -1.80
CA THR A 149 -13.73 24.25 -1.61
C THR A 149 -14.16 24.52 -0.17
N GLY A 150 -13.29 24.30 0.81
CA GLY A 150 -13.62 24.32 2.23
C GLY A 150 -14.40 23.09 2.71
N ASP A 151 -14.59 22.09 1.85
CA ASP A 151 -15.33 20.88 2.20
C ASP A 151 -14.47 19.91 3.02
N LYS A 152 -15.11 19.14 3.89
CA LYS A 152 -14.43 18.04 4.59
C LYS A 152 -14.11 16.91 3.62
N ILE A 153 -12.89 16.40 3.68
CA ILE A 153 -12.39 15.33 2.83
C ILE A 153 -11.74 14.23 3.67
N LEU A 154 -11.61 13.05 3.07
CA LEU A 154 -10.92 11.91 3.65
C LEU A 154 -9.58 11.70 2.95
N THR A 155 -8.52 11.63 3.75
CA THR A 155 -7.15 11.36 3.31
C THR A 155 -6.60 10.12 4.02
N CYS A 156 -5.61 9.47 3.43
CA CYS A 156 -4.86 8.39 4.06
C CYS A 156 -3.51 8.23 3.35
N VAL A 157 -2.64 7.35 3.86
CA VAL A 157 -1.29 7.12 3.32
C VAL A 157 -1.24 6.62 1.86
N LEU A 158 -2.37 6.15 1.31
CA LEU A 158 -2.48 5.69 -0.08
C LEU A 158 -3.02 6.78 -1.03
N LEU A 159 -3.24 8.00 -0.53
CA LEU A 159 -3.71 9.15 -1.28
C LEU A 159 -2.68 10.30 -1.15
N PRO A 160 -2.36 11.05 -2.23
CA PRO A 160 -2.82 10.86 -3.60
C PRO A 160 -2.33 9.56 -4.25
N GLN A 161 -3.11 8.99 -5.17
CA GLN A 161 -2.67 7.84 -5.98
C GLN A 161 -1.68 8.30 -7.07
N MET A 162 -0.38 8.24 -6.77
CA MET A 162 0.68 8.70 -7.68
C MET A 162 0.92 7.76 -8.86
N PRO A 163 1.19 8.30 -10.08
CA PRO A 163 1.55 7.49 -11.24
C PRO A 163 2.82 6.67 -10.97
N SER A 164 2.89 5.50 -11.61
CA SER A 164 4.12 4.73 -11.67
C SER A 164 5.07 5.40 -12.66
N GLU A 165 6.19 5.92 -12.18
CA GLU A 165 7.25 6.50 -13.03
C GLU A 165 7.63 5.53 -14.17
N PRO A 166 7.62 5.96 -15.44
CA PRO A 166 8.06 5.15 -16.57
C PRO A 166 9.59 5.06 -16.57
N GLY A 167 10.15 4.30 -15.63
CA GLY A 167 11.60 4.12 -15.50
C GLY A 167 12.05 3.00 -14.56
N CYS A 168 11.20 2.55 -13.63
CA CYS A 168 11.58 1.48 -12.72
C CYS A 168 11.20 0.11 -13.29
N GLN A 169 12.03 -0.42 -14.20
CA GLN A 169 12.21 -1.86 -14.25
C GLN A 169 12.71 -2.29 -12.87
N ASP A 170 11.94 -3.11 -12.17
CA ASP A 170 12.31 -3.89 -11.00
C ASP A 170 13.31 -3.22 -10.05
N ASN A 171 12.82 -2.57 -8.97
CA ASN A 171 13.33 -2.71 -7.59
C ASN A 171 12.73 -1.65 -6.64
N LEU A 172 11.85 -2.13 -5.75
CA LEU A 172 11.37 -1.54 -4.47
C LEU A 172 10.57 -0.22 -4.48
N PRO A 173 9.46 -0.14 -3.71
CA PRO A 173 8.74 1.11 -3.48
C PRO A 173 9.50 1.97 -2.46
N ARG A 174 9.83 3.22 -2.81
CA ARG A 174 10.47 4.17 -1.88
C ARG A 174 9.62 5.44 -1.77
N CYS A 175 9.20 5.73 -0.54
CA CYS A 175 8.43 6.92 -0.18
C CYS A 175 9.12 8.21 -0.63
N GLY A 176 8.36 9.14 -1.22
CA GLY A 176 8.80 10.42 -1.79
C GLY A 176 9.35 11.47 -0.81
N ALA A 177 9.82 11.07 0.37
CA ALA A 177 10.41 11.99 1.36
C ALA A 177 11.93 12.17 1.20
N LEU A 178 12.57 11.49 0.24
CA LEU A 178 14.05 11.49 0.13
C LEU A 178 14.60 12.16 -1.12
N GLU A 179 13.79 12.46 -2.13
CA GLU A 179 14.29 12.99 -3.41
C GLU A 179 14.94 14.38 -3.30
N SER A 180 14.55 15.17 -2.30
CA SER A 180 15.16 16.49 -2.07
C SER A 180 16.64 16.43 -1.63
N LEU A 181 17.17 15.25 -1.25
CA LEU A 181 18.58 15.07 -0.88
C LEU A 181 19.42 14.44 -2.01
N VAL A 182 18.79 13.93 -3.08
CA VAL A 182 19.50 13.21 -4.16
C VAL A 182 19.78 14.14 -5.34
N ASN A 183 19.07 15.26 -5.45
CA ASN A 183 19.17 16.19 -6.59
C ASN A 183 20.46 17.03 -6.63
N GLU A 184 21.38 16.89 -5.66
CA GLU A 184 22.71 17.53 -5.67
C GLU A 184 23.82 16.65 -6.26
N MET A 185 23.55 15.38 -6.60
CA MET A 185 24.55 14.51 -7.25
C MET A 185 24.23 14.33 -8.72
N SER A 186 25.07 14.91 -9.58
CA SER A 186 25.01 14.76 -11.02
C SER A 186 25.16 13.30 -11.47
N ASP A 187 24.32 12.93 -12.44
CA ASP A 187 23.95 11.58 -12.86
C ASP A 187 24.99 10.81 -13.69
N GLU A 188 26.20 11.34 -13.86
CA GLU A 188 27.20 10.76 -14.79
C GLU A 188 28.19 9.79 -14.13
N THR A 189 28.11 9.55 -12.80
CA THR A 189 29.13 8.73 -12.10
C THR A 189 28.66 7.31 -11.74
N TRP A 190 27.39 6.99 -11.95
CA TRP A 190 26.77 5.80 -11.34
C TRP A 190 26.65 4.55 -12.22
N ASN A 191 27.10 4.57 -13.48
CA ASN A 191 26.75 3.49 -14.42
C ASN A 191 27.87 2.58 -14.96
N GLU A 192 29.11 2.61 -14.44
CA GLU A 192 30.12 1.62 -14.88
C GLU A 192 30.96 0.96 -13.77
N ARG A 193 30.98 1.47 -12.54
CA ARG A 193 31.73 0.82 -11.44
C ARG A 193 30.95 -0.21 -10.62
N ALA A 194 29.65 -0.35 -10.85
CA ALA A 194 28.80 -1.22 -10.02
C ALA A 194 28.97 -2.73 -10.32
N VAL A 195 29.63 -3.10 -11.42
CA VAL A 195 29.84 -4.52 -11.79
C VAL A 195 31.02 -5.16 -11.03
N ASN A 196 31.81 -4.38 -10.29
CA ASN A 196 32.97 -4.87 -9.53
C ASN A 196 32.94 -4.45 -8.04
N ARG A 197 31.75 -4.31 -7.44
CA ARG A 197 31.63 -4.11 -6.00
C ARG A 197 31.92 -5.41 -5.24
N VAL A 198 33.19 -5.65 -4.95
CA VAL A 198 33.60 -6.58 -3.89
C VAL A 198 33.00 -6.07 -2.57
N SER A 199 32.30 -6.95 -1.86
CA SER A 199 31.66 -6.69 -0.57
C SER A 199 32.62 -6.00 0.41
N ALA A 200 32.29 -4.79 0.85
CA ALA A 200 33.10 -3.96 1.75
C ALA A 200 33.11 -4.42 3.22
N ILE A 201 32.55 -5.58 3.53
CA ILE A 201 32.52 -6.12 4.89
C ILE A 201 33.74 -7.02 5.06
N ARG A 202 34.79 -6.48 5.69
CA ARG A 202 35.89 -7.28 6.25
C ARG A 202 35.56 -7.54 7.71
N PHE A 203 35.33 -8.81 8.04
CA PHE A 203 35.29 -9.24 9.43
C PHE A 203 36.74 -9.33 9.92
N LEU A 204 37.03 -8.80 11.10
CA LEU A 204 38.30 -9.04 11.78
C LEU A 204 38.41 -10.55 12.00
N GLU A 205 39.42 -11.16 11.41
CA GLU A 205 39.79 -12.55 11.64
C GLU A 205 40.33 -12.63 13.07
N ASP A 206 39.61 -13.29 13.97
CA ASP A 206 40.26 -13.86 15.14
C ASP A 206 41.13 -15.00 14.60
N GLU A 207 42.45 -14.85 14.71
CA GLU A 207 43.44 -15.85 14.31
C GLU A 207 43.27 -17.11 15.17
N LYS A 208 42.41 -18.01 14.70
CA LYS A 208 42.40 -19.45 14.93
C LYS A 208 41.13 -19.97 14.29
N ASP A 209 41.28 -20.57 13.11
CA ASP A 209 40.73 -21.88 12.78
C ASP A 209 40.93 -22.07 11.26
N GLU A 210 42.11 -22.58 10.91
CA GLU A 210 42.33 -23.22 9.61
C GLU A 210 41.54 -24.52 9.62
N GLU A 211 40.36 -24.54 9.00
CA GLU A 211 39.72 -25.68 8.31
C GLU A 211 38.22 -25.42 8.14
N GLU A 212 37.86 -24.66 7.10
CA GLU A 212 36.69 -24.93 6.23
C GLU A 212 36.53 -23.75 5.25
N ASN A 213 37.06 -23.93 4.05
CA ASN A 213 36.88 -23.01 2.92
C ASN A 213 35.48 -23.22 2.29
N GLU A 214 34.43 -23.12 3.09
CA GLU A 214 33.09 -22.89 2.55
C GLU A 214 32.99 -21.41 2.18
N MET A 215 32.91 -21.16 0.88
CA MET A 215 32.57 -19.88 0.28
C MET A 215 31.42 -19.23 1.06
N ARG A 216 31.74 -18.23 1.90
CA ARG A 216 30.81 -17.51 2.80
C ARG A 216 29.76 -16.76 1.98
N THR A 217 28.81 -17.51 1.47
CA THR A 217 27.74 -17.03 0.61
C THR A 217 26.63 -16.57 1.52
N LEU A 218 26.16 -15.33 1.34
CA LEU A 218 25.04 -14.79 2.12
C LEU A 218 23.78 -15.60 1.80
N LEU A 219 23.45 -16.55 2.67
CA LEU A 219 22.24 -17.37 2.58
C LEU A 219 21.03 -16.53 3.00
N ARG A 220 20.12 -16.27 2.06
CA ARG A 220 18.83 -15.68 2.40
C ARG A 220 18.02 -16.69 3.20
N ARG A 221 17.75 -16.39 4.47
CA ARG A 221 16.79 -17.12 5.30
C ARG A 221 15.49 -16.32 5.39
N ALA A 222 14.37 -17.02 5.46
CA ALA A 222 13.08 -16.39 5.70
C ALA A 222 13.10 -15.62 7.02
N THR A 223 12.54 -14.41 7.03
CA THR A 223 12.41 -13.61 8.26
C THR A 223 11.49 -14.35 9.23
N PRO A 224 11.93 -14.66 10.47
CA PRO A 224 11.14 -15.42 11.43
C PRO A 224 9.81 -14.74 11.78
N HIS A 225 8.81 -15.54 12.17
CA HIS A 225 7.49 -15.02 12.51
C HIS A 225 7.56 -14.09 13.74
N PRO A 226 6.70 -13.05 13.90
CA PRO A 226 6.80 -12.09 15.00
C PRO A 226 6.80 -12.70 16.42
N GLY A 227 6.17 -13.86 16.61
CA GLY A 227 6.23 -14.61 17.87
C GLY A 227 7.62 -15.21 18.16
N GLU A 228 8.29 -15.72 17.14
CA GLU A 228 9.64 -16.27 17.22
C GLU A 228 10.66 -15.17 17.51
N LEU A 229 10.52 -14.01 16.85
CA LEU A 229 11.36 -12.83 17.10
C LEU A 229 11.29 -12.35 18.56
N LYS A 230 10.10 -12.41 19.19
CA LYS A 230 9.95 -12.07 20.61
C LYS A 230 10.69 -13.08 21.51
N ASN A 231 10.62 -14.37 21.18
CA ASN A 231 11.33 -15.41 21.94
C ASN A 231 12.85 -15.31 21.76
N MET A 232 13.31 -15.04 20.52
CA MET A 232 14.73 -14.82 20.23
C MET A 232 15.24 -13.58 20.96
N LYS A 233 14.50 -12.47 20.93
CA LYS A 233 14.84 -11.25 21.69
C LYS A 233 15.00 -11.56 23.18
N LYS A 234 14.03 -12.26 23.78
CA LYS A 234 14.07 -12.64 25.20
C LYS A 234 15.28 -13.52 25.52
N THR A 235 15.62 -14.44 24.63
CA THR A 235 16.79 -15.33 24.79
C THR A 235 18.09 -14.54 24.76
N VAL A 236 18.21 -13.58 23.83
CA VAL A 236 19.39 -12.71 23.72
C VAL A 236 19.51 -11.76 24.91
N GLU A 237 18.39 -11.20 25.40
CA GLU A 237 18.37 -10.37 26.60
C GLU A 237 18.82 -11.15 27.84
N ASN A 238 18.37 -12.39 28.00
CA ASN A 238 18.83 -13.26 29.09
C ASN A 238 20.33 -13.54 29.00
N LEU A 239 20.84 -13.94 27.83
CA LEU A 239 22.27 -14.19 27.61
C LEU A 239 23.12 -12.95 27.92
N ARG A 240 22.65 -11.76 27.51
CA ARG A 240 23.32 -10.50 27.82
C ARG A 240 23.34 -10.22 29.32
N ASN A 241 22.24 -10.49 30.02
CA ASN A 241 22.17 -10.30 31.46
C ASN A 241 23.10 -11.27 32.20
N ASP A 242 23.18 -12.52 31.75
CA ASP A 242 24.09 -13.52 32.30
C ASP A 242 25.57 -13.14 32.08
N MET A 243 25.91 -12.63 30.90
CA MET A 243 27.26 -12.10 30.63
C MET A 243 27.62 -10.91 31.52
N ASN A 244 26.67 -9.99 31.76
CA ASN A 244 26.90 -8.85 32.64
C ASN A 244 27.05 -9.30 34.10
N ALA A 245 26.28 -10.30 34.54
CA ALA A 245 26.43 -10.90 35.86
C ALA A 245 27.81 -11.59 36.01
N ALA A 246 28.26 -12.30 34.98
CA ALA A 246 29.59 -12.94 34.96
C ALA A 246 30.73 -11.90 35.02
N LYS A 247 30.62 -10.78 34.30
CA LYS A 247 31.60 -9.67 34.39
C LYS A 247 31.63 -9.00 35.77
N GLY A 248 30.48 -8.92 36.44
CA GLY A 248 30.38 -8.43 37.82
C GLY A 248 31.12 -9.31 38.83
N LEU A 249 31.15 -10.63 38.61
CA LEU A 249 31.86 -11.60 39.44
C LEU A 249 33.39 -11.56 39.24
N ASP A 250 33.86 -11.29 38.03
CA ASP A 250 35.29 -11.23 37.70
C ASP A 250 35.95 -9.94 38.22
N SER A 251 35.18 -8.85 38.27
CA SER A 251 35.63 -7.56 38.83
C SER A 251 35.89 -7.65 40.35
N ASN A 252 35.18 -8.53 41.06
CA ASN A 252 35.34 -8.75 42.50
C ASN A 252 36.56 -9.62 42.89
N LYS A 253 37.23 -10.29 41.94
CA LYS A 253 38.46 -11.05 42.24
C LYS A 253 39.73 -10.20 42.18
N ASN A 254 39.70 -9.03 41.55
CA ASN A 254 40.88 -8.15 41.44
C ASN A 254 41.04 -7.17 42.61
N GLU A 255 40.02 -6.96 43.45
CA GLU A 255 40.15 -6.08 44.62
C GLU A 255 40.74 -6.79 45.85
N VAL A 256 40.61 -8.12 45.96
CA VAL A 256 41.08 -8.87 47.13
C VAL A 256 42.61 -9.08 47.13
N ASN A 257 43.27 -9.01 45.96
CA ASN A 257 44.72 -9.24 45.86
C ASN A 257 45.59 -7.98 46.03
N ASN A 258 45.01 -6.78 46.11
CA ASN A 258 45.77 -5.52 46.26
C ASN A 258 45.79 -4.95 47.70
N ALA A 259 45.21 -5.65 48.68
CA ALA A 259 45.08 -5.15 50.06
C ALA A 259 46.16 -5.65 51.04
N ILE A 260 47.13 -6.47 50.62
CA ILE A 260 48.03 -7.16 51.57
C ILE A 260 49.41 -6.48 51.76
N ASP A 261 49.87 -5.60 50.86
CA ASP A 261 51.31 -5.28 50.81
C ASP A 261 51.74 -3.83 51.14
N ARG A 262 51.11 -3.13 52.09
CA ARG A 262 51.70 -1.90 52.67
C ARG A 262 51.57 -1.80 54.19
N VAL A 263 52.35 -2.64 54.86
CA VAL A 263 52.74 -2.53 56.28
C VAL A 263 53.88 -1.51 56.39
N THR A 264 53.65 -0.49 57.24
CA THR A 264 54.57 0.39 58.01
C THR A 264 56.05 0.51 57.65
N THR A 265 56.57 1.75 57.64
CA THR A 265 57.54 2.22 58.66
C THR A 265 57.70 3.75 58.64
N SER A 266 57.51 4.35 59.83
CA SER A 266 58.10 5.59 60.37
C SER A 266 59.63 5.66 60.09
N VAL A 267 60.28 6.82 59.98
CA VAL A 267 60.48 7.91 60.97
C VAL A 267 60.65 9.25 60.26
#